data_AF-A0A7C3XSB5-F1
#
_entry.id   AF-A0A7C3XSB5-F1
#
_cell.length_a   1.000
_cell.length_b   1.000
_cell.length_c   1.000
_cell.angle_alpha   90.00
_cell.angle_beta   90.00
_cell.angle_gamma   90.00
#
_symmetry.space_group_name_H-M   'P 1'
#
loop_
_entity.id
_entity.type
_entity.pdbx_description
1 polymer ?
#
loop_
_entity_poly.entity_id
_entity_poly.type
_entity_poly.pdbx_seq_one_letter_code
_entity_poly.pdbx_strand_id
1 'polypeptide(L)'
;VDWDGAVNGFTDGTIVAEAEQGASPVGVTCHEFGHQLGLPDLYYGQESIVGKWCLMDYGVWNGSPQGSQPSHLSAWCKQFLGWLDVDIVTSTKKNIYLHYVETASTGVIKIPIITADNPQKEYFLLEYRKKTKFDSSLPGSGLLIWRIDDSIASDSNRLKNNNINSGEPHYGVDLIEADRTPAGRNTGDSGDPFPGSEDVTLFFPQDYSVTAYNGEPINVMISDITIDQENAYFNIISFSGLYATVTRLDERPLDNVRIDLYKENISTYVYTSSHGTAIIELSTGVWNIVCSLQNYTTYYDVITVLPEQLTLKKVVLRYDPQLIVSKNNFVIGNNYFDYTTTNKIVFRYNVEGPTDIKILVYSLSGNIVKTFEKYLDKEGYYEEIWDNVKDNNGKELSAGVYFVVFKSKYNTKVEKVVIKQKL
;
A
#
# COMPACT_ATOMS: atom_id res chain seq x y z
N VAL A 1 6.17 -15.64 46.51
CA VAL A 1 6.79 -16.78 47.23
C VAL A 1 7.90 -17.24 46.33
N ASP A 2 9.16 -17.10 46.72
CA ASP A 2 10.25 -17.62 45.89
C ASP A 2 10.31 -19.13 46.08
N TRP A 3 10.04 -19.87 45.00
CA TRP A 3 10.08 -21.34 44.97
C TRP A 3 11.49 -21.80 44.60
N ASP A 4 12.37 -21.89 45.58
CA ASP A 4 13.68 -22.54 45.41
C ASP A 4 13.53 -24.07 45.50
N GLY A 5 13.10 -24.69 44.40
CA GLY A 5 13.04 -26.15 44.21
C GLY A 5 11.64 -26.74 44.07
N ALA A 6 11.58 -28.05 43.81
CA ALA A 6 10.31 -28.75 43.63
C ALA A 6 9.58 -28.93 44.97
N VAL A 7 8.38 -28.36 45.12
CA VAL A 7 7.52 -28.58 46.30
C VAL A 7 6.49 -29.64 45.95
N ASN A 8 6.46 -30.74 46.69
CA ASN A 8 5.58 -31.90 46.44
C ASN A 8 5.70 -32.47 45.01
N GLY A 9 6.85 -32.31 44.35
CA GLY A 9 7.10 -32.77 42.99
C GLY A 9 6.70 -31.77 41.89
N PHE A 10 6.10 -30.63 42.24
CA PHE A 10 5.84 -29.54 41.30
C PHE A 10 7.07 -28.63 41.22
N THR A 11 7.58 -28.41 40.01
CA THR A 11 8.74 -27.56 39.73
C THR A 11 8.38 -26.15 39.32
N ASP A 12 7.10 -25.88 39.08
CA ASP A 12 6.57 -24.59 38.65
C ASP A 12 5.08 -24.46 39.03
N GLY A 13 4.55 -23.24 39.09
CA GLY A 13 3.16 -22.96 39.38
C GLY A 13 2.83 -21.47 39.43
N THR A 14 1.60 -21.13 39.08
CA THR A 14 1.07 -19.76 39.10
C THR A 14 0.15 -19.57 40.29
N ILE A 15 0.23 -18.41 40.94
CA ILE A 15 -0.75 -17.95 41.93
C ILE A 15 -1.49 -16.75 41.35
N VAL A 16 -2.80 -16.89 41.15
CA VAL A 16 -3.68 -15.79 40.71
C VAL A 16 -4.55 -15.37 41.89
N ALA A 17 -4.55 -14.08 42.21
CA ALA A 17 -5.42 -13.56 43.25
C ALA A 17 -6.90 -13.67 42.82
N GLU A 18 -7.77 -14.04 43.76
CA GLU A 18 -9.23 -14.11 43.49
C GLU A 18 -9.84 -12.74 43.12
N ALA A 19 -9.21 -11.66 43.58
CA ALA A 19 -9.56 -10.29 43.24
C ALA A 19 -8.29 -9.42 43.17
N GLU A 20 -8.07 -8.78 42.03
CA GLU A 20 -7.00 -7.81 41.83
C GLU A 20 -7.62 -6.46 41.50
N GLN A 21 -7.69 -5.56 42.48
CA GLN A 21 -8.23 -4.20 42.30
C GLN A 21 -9.67 -4.13 41.70
N GLY A 22 -10.45 -5.21 41.85
CA GLY A 22 -11.81 -5.31 41.28
C GLY A 22 -11.86 -5.81 39.83
N ALA A 23 -10.72 -6.16 39.23
CA ALA A 23 -10.65 -6.86 37.96
C ALA A 23 -11.11 -8.33 38.10
N SER A 24 -11.67 -8.85 37.02
CA SER A 24 -11.97 -10.28 36.87
C SER A 24 -10.67 -11.08 36.80
N PRO A 25 -10.54 -12.20 37.54
CA PRO A 25 -9.33 -13.01 37.53
C PRO A 25 -9.13 -13.79 36.23
N VAL A 26 -10.14 -13.83 35.34
CA VAL A 26 -10.09 -14.59 34.08
C VAL A 26 -8.91 -14.14 33.20
N GLY A 27 -8.76 -12.84 32.97
CA GLY A 27 -7.67 -12.29 32.18
C GLY A 27 -6.30 -12.72 32.71
N VAL A 28 -6.02 -12.41 33.99
CA VAL A 28 -4.76 -12.75 34.65
C VAL A 28 -4.52 -14.26 34.61
N THR A 29 -5.54 -15.07 34.88
CA THR A 29 -5.42 -16.54 34.78
C THR A 29 -5.01 -16.99 33.38
N CYS A 30 -5.60 -16.41 32.33
CA CYS A 30 -5.24 -16.73 30.95
C CYS A 30 -3.82 -16.28 30.60
N HIS A 31 -3.42 -15.09 31.03
CA HIS A 31 -2.09 -14.52 30.77
C HIS A 31 -0.99 -15.37 31.41
N GLU A 32 -1.14 -15.70 32.69
CA GLU A 32 -0.19 -16.54 33.41
C GLU A 32 -0.14 -17.97 32.86
N PHE A 33 -1.29 -18.52 32.43
CA PHE A 33 -1.31 -19.79 31.72
C PHE A 33 -0.53 -19.71 30.40
N GLY A 34 -0.52 -18.56 29.72
CA GLY A 34 0.35 -18.27 28.58
C GLY A 34 1.83 -18.46 28.90
N HIS A 35 2.30 -17.98 30.06
CA HIS A 35 3.68 -18.23 30.51
C HIS A 35 3.96 -19.72 30.76
N GLN A 36 3.01 -20.45 31.33
CA GLN A 36 3.15 -21.91 31.50
C GLN A 36 3.25 -22.66 30.16
N LEU A 37 2.71 -22.09 29.08
CA LEU A 37 2.86 -22.60 27.72
C LEU A 37 4.18 -22.16 27.05
N GLY A 38 4.96 -21.30 27.70
CA GLY A 38 6.27 -20.82 27.23
C GLY A 38 6.24 -19.48 26.51
N LEU A 39 5.12 -18.74 26.55
CA LEU A 39 5.04 -17.40 25.97
C LEU A 39 5.70 -16.36 26.88
N PRO A 40 6.46 -15.41 26.32
CA PRO A 40 6.94 -14.25 27.06
C PRO A 40 5.83 -13.19 27.17
N ASP A 41 6.04 -12.22 28.06
CA ASP A 41 5.37 -10.94 27.97
C ASP A 41 5.78 -10.20 26.69
N LEU A 42 4.79 -9.54 26.10
CA LEU A 42 4.99 -8.64 24.97
C LEU A 42 5.04 -7.18 25.41
N TYR A 43 4.65 -6.83 26.64
CA TYR A 43 5.00 -5.56 27.26
C TYR A 43 6.44 -5.58 27.79
N TYR A 44 7.00 -4.40 28.10
CA TYR A 44 8.30 -4.33 28.76
C TYR A 44 8.30 -3.32 29.90
N GLY A 45 8.60 -3.78 31.12
CA GLY A 45 8.50 -2.95 32.32
C GLY A 45 7.05 -2.52 32.59
N GLN A 46 6.76 -1.24 32.45
CA GLN A 46 5.39 -0.68 32.58
C GLN A 46 4.81 -0.23 31.24
N GLU A 47 5.54 -0.45 30.14
CA GLU A 47 5.20 0.05 28.81
C GLU A 47 4.56 -1.06 27.99
N SER A 48 3.36 -0.79 27.49
CA SER A 48 2.64 -1.65 26.53
C SER A 48 3.23 -1.46 25.14
N ILE A 49 3.62 -2.55 24.48
CA ILE A 49 4.23 -2.51 23.15
C ILE A 49 3.23 -2.90 22.08
N VAL A 50 2.43 -3.95 22.31
CA VAL A 50 1.42 -4.44 21.37
C VAL A 50 -0.02 -4.24 21.88
N GLY A 51 -0.16 -3.75 23.12
CA GLY A 51 -1.42 -3.26 23.65
C GLY A 51 -2.52 -4.31 23.80
N LYS A 52 -3.76 -3.84 23.72
CA LYS A 52 -4.97 -4.64 23.92
C LYS A 52 -5.19 -5.74 22.89
N TRP A 53 -4.35 -5.80 21.85
CA TRP A 53 -4.46 -6.75 20.76
C TRP A 53 -3.92 -8.15 21.08
N CYS A 54 -3.09 -8.29 22.13
CA CYS A 54 -2.57 -9.58 22.57
C CYS A 54 -2.76 -9.79 24.08
N LEU A 55 -3.16 -11.01 24.45
CA LEU A 55 -3.26 -11.47 25.84
C LEU A 55 -1.94 -11.30 26.62
N MET A 56 -0.79 -11.45 25.96
CA MET A 56 0.54 -11.35 26.58
C MET A 56 1.01 -9.88 26.77
N ASP A 57 0.12 -8.92 26.55
CA ASP A 57 0.29 -7.50 26.88
C ASP A 57 -1.02 -7.00 27.53
N TYR A 58 -1.45 -5.78 27.25
CA TYR A 58 -2.63 -5.15 27.83
C TYR A 58 -3.96 -5.82 27.47
N GLY A 59 -3.96 -6.78 26.55
CA GLY A 59 -5.11 -7.61 26.22
C GLY A 59 -5.68 -8.38 27.42
N VAL A 60 -4.83 -8.67 28.42
CA VAL A 60 -5.23 -9.25 29.71
C VAL A 60 -6.32 -8.45 30.43
N TRP A 61 -6.36 -7.13 30.23
CA TRP A 61 -7.26 -6.22 30.93
C TRP A 61 -8.55 -5.90 30.19
N ASN A 62 -8.76 -6.46 28.99
CA ASN A 62 -9.98 -6.19 28.23
C ASN A 62 -11.25 -6.67 28.95
N GLY A 63 -12.35 -5.96 28.73
CA GLY A 63 -13.66 -6.25 29.31
C GLY A 63 -14.18 -5.20 30.30
N SER A 64 -15.46 -5.32 30.65
CA SER A 64 -16.10 -4.57 31.73
C SER A 64 -16.96 -5.56 32.54
N PRO A 65 -16.54 -5.95 33.76
CA PRO A 65 -15.39 -5.45 34.51
C PRO A 65 -14.04 -5.79 33.83
N GLN A 66 -12.99 -5.03 34.15
CA GLN A 66 -11.65 -5.20 33.59
C GLN A 66 -11.17 -6.66 33.70
N GLY A 67 -10.57 -7.21 32.65
CA GLY A 67 -10.09 -8.60 32.60
C GLY A 67 -11.18 -9.68 32.49
N SER A 68 -12.44 -9.30 32.26
CA SER A 68 -13.53 -10.27 32.05
C SER A 68 -13.60 -10.83 30.62
N GLN A 69 -13.00 -10.12 29.66
CA GLN A 69 -13.00 -10.48 28.24
C GLN A 69 -11.60 -10.24 27.67
N PRO A 70 -10.59 -10.98 28.13
CA PRO A 70 -9.23 -10.83 27.63
C PRO A 70 -9.18 -11.11 26.13
N SER A 71 -8.28 -10.42 25.41
CA SER A 71 -8.13 -10.66 23.97
C SER A 71 -7.52 -12.03 23.70
N HIS A 72 -7.69 -12.51 22.47
CA HIS A 72 -6.93 -13.66 22.00
C HIS A 72 -5.42 -13.37 21.95
N LEU A 73 -4.63 -14.44 22.03
CA LEU A 73 -3.23 -14.44 21.61
C LEU A 73 -3.08 -13.90 20.18
N SER A 74 -2.02 -13.12 19.95
CA SER A 74 -1.66 -12.65 18.61
C SER A 74 -1.31 -13.81 17.68
N ALA A 75 -1.31 -13.55 16.37
CA ALA A 75 -0.82 -14.48 15.36
C ALA A 75 0.56 -15.06 15.70
N TRP A 76 1.50 -14.23 16.16
CA TRP A 76 2.83 -14.67 16.55
C TRP A 76 2.80 -15.65 17.73
N CYS A 77 2.07 -15.34 18.80
CA CYS A 77 1.97 -16.24 19.96
C CYS A 77 1.36 -17.59 19.57
N LYS A 78 0.31 -17.59 18.74
CA LYS A 78 -0.32 -18.84 18.24
C LYS A 78 0.64 -19.63 17.36
N GLN A 79 1.43 -18.95 16.51
CA GLN A 79 2.45 -19.59 15.69
C GLN A 79 3.58 -20.19 16.55
N PHE A 80 4.06 -19.45 17.56
CA PHE A 80 5.09 -19.89 18.49
C PHE A 80 4.70 -21.18 19.22
N LEU A 81 3.43 -21.28 19.64
CA LEU A 81 2.87 -22.48 20.28
C LEU A 81 2.53 -23.61 19.29
N GLY A 82 2.65 -23.39 17.98
CA GLY A 82 2.28 -24.35 16.95
C GLY A 82 0.77 -24.58 16.80
N TRP A 83 -0.05 -23.58 17.17
CA TRP A 83 -1.52 -23.66 17.12
C TRP A 83 -2.13 -23.13 15.82
N LEU A 84 -1.31 -22.54 14.96
CA LEU A 84 -1.70 -21.85 13.74
C LEU A 84 -0.69 -22.16 12.63
N ASP A 85 -1.21 -22.47 11.45
CA ASP A 85 -0.44 -22.49 10.21
C ASP A 85 -0.46 -21.10 9.55
N VAL A 86 0.63 -20.74 8.85
CA VAL A 86 0.74 -19.46 8.13
C VAL A 86 0.96 -19.69 6.64
N ASP A 87 0.26 -18.90 5.82
CA ASP A 87 0.50 -18.87 4.39
C ASP A 87 1.67 -17.93 4.08
N ILE A 88 2.75 -18.46 3.49
CA ILE A 88 3.92 -17.66 3.13
C ILE A 88 3.70 -17.03 1.75
N VAL A 89 3.82 -15.70 1.68
CA VAL A 89 3.72 -14.94 0.42
C VAL A 89 5.04 -14.21 0.18
N THR A 90 5.72 -14.52 -0.92
CA THR A 90 7.04 -13.93 -1.29
C THR A 90 7.01 -13.16 -2.62
N SER A 91 5.83 -13.00 -3.22
CA SER A 91 5.65 -12.32 -4.50
C SER A 91 4.29 -11.63 -4.53
N THR A 92 4.10 -10.76 -5.53
CA THR A 92 2.81 -10.11 -5.76
C THR A 92 1.65 -11.10 -5.83
N LYS A 93 0.62 -10.84 -5.01
CA LYS A 93 -0.63 -11.60 -4.97
C LYS A 93 -1.78 -10.63 -4.72
N LYS A 94 -2.75 -10.63 -5.63
CA LYS A 94 -3.91 -9.73 -5.61
C LYS A 94 -5.17 -10.46 -5.14
N ASN A 95 -6.15 -9.70 -4.63
CA ASN A 95 -7.45 -10.18 -4.16
C ASN A 95 -7.32 -11.26 -3.08
N ILE A 96 -6.40 -11.06 -2.14
CA ILE A 96 -6.29 -11.91 -0.96
C ILE A 96 -7.46 -11.59 -0.04
N TYR A 97 -7.97 -12.62 0.65
CA TYR A 97 -8.88 -12.42 1.77
C TYR A 97 -8.42 -13.24 3.00
N LEU A 98 -8.66 -12.70 4.19
CA LEU A 98 -8.45 -13.38 5.47
C LEU A 98 -9.75 -13.37 6.29
N HIS A 99 -10.15 -14.53 6.80
CA HIS A 99 -11.23 -14.64 7.77
C HIS A 99 -10.73 -14.26 9.17
N TYR A 100 -11.62 -13.78 10.04
CA TYR A 100 -11.21 -13.37 11.39
C TYR A 100 -10.77 -14.59 12.23
N VAL A 101 -9.59 -14.46 12.83
CA VAL A 101 -8.80 -15.58 13.39
C VAL A 101 -9.48 -16.26 14.59
N GLU A 102 -10.50 -15.64 15.18
CA GLU A 102 -11.27 -16.16 16.32
C GLU A 102 -12.21 -17.33 15.95
N THR A 103 -12.39 -17.61 14.66
CA THR A 103 -13.22 -18.72 14.17
C THR A 103 -12.58 -19.63 13.14
N ALA A 104 -11.41 -19.27 12.62
CA ALA A 104 -10.71 -20.06 11.61
C ALA A 104 -9.29 -20.40 12.09
N SER A 105 -8.91 -21.68 11.94
CA SER A 105 -7.53 -22.14 12.15
C SER A 105 -6.60 -21.79 10.98
N THR A 106 -7.15 -21.18 9.93
CA THR A 106 -6.46 -20.64 8.76
C THR A 106 -6.84 -19.16 8.65
N GLY A 107 -5.90 -18.28 8.33
CA GLY A 107 -6.21 -16.85 8.23
C GLY A 107 -5.09 -15.91 8.65
N VAL A 108 -3.85 -16.39 8.59
CA VAL A 108 -2.66 -15.58 8.83
C VAL A 108 -1.70 -15.73 7.67
N ILE A 109 -1.17 -14.60 7.20
CA ILE A 109 -0.17 -14.56 6.14
C ILE A 109 1.17 -14.10 6.71
N LYS A 110 2.23 -14.81 6.36
CA LYS A 110 3.62 -14.42 6.61
C LYS A 110 4.24 -13.83 5.35
N ILE A 111 4.80 -12.63 5.45
CA ILE A 111 5.53 -11.97 4.37
C ILE A 111 6.99 -11.76 4.78
N PRO A 112 7.91 -12.62 4.33
CA PRO A 112 9.35 -12.45 4.51
C PRO A 112 9.83 -11.08 4.01
N ILE A 113 10.64 -10.38 4.80
CA ILE A 113 11.30 -9.15 4.36
C ILE A 113 12.57 -9.57 3.61
N ILE A 114 12.46 -9.67 2.28
CA ILE A 114 13.51 -10.23 1.40
C ILE A 114 14.81 -9.43 1.46
N THR A 115 14.74 -8.14 1.74
CA THR A 115 15.91 -7.26 1.85
C THR A 115 16.64 -7.36 3.19
N ALA A 116 16.09 -8.08 4.18
CA ALA A 116 16.74 -8.32 5.46
C ALA A 116 17.92 -9.29 5.37
N ASP A 117 18.82 -9.25 6.34
CA ASP A 117 19.94 -10.19 6.45
C ASP A 117 19.47 -11.65 6.60
N ASN A 118 18.31 -11.85 7.25
CA ASN A 118 17.67 -13.15 7.37
C ASN A 118 16.14 -13.04 7.17
N PRO A 119 15.67 -13.14 5.91
CA PRO A 119 14.24 -13.03 5.58
C PRO A 119 13.34 -14.10 6.23
N GLN A 120 13.92 -15.18 6.77
CA GLN A 120 13.14 -16.19 7.49
C GLN A 120 12.78 -15.74 8.91
N LYS A 121 13.58 -14.82 9.48
CA LYS A 121 13.44 -14.31 10.84
C LYS A 121 12.90 -12.89 10.93
N GLU A 122 13.12 -12.06 9.91
CA GLU A 122 12.49 -10.74 9.81
C GLU A 122 11.34 -10.77 8.79
N TYR A 123 10.12 -10.53 9.26
CA TYR A 123 8.92 -10.65 8.42
C TYR A 123 7.73 -9.88 8.98
N PHE A 124 6.71 -9.70 8.14
CA PHE A 124 5.39 -9.28 8.60
C PHE A 124 4.47 -10.50 8.80
N LEU A 125 3.63 -10.48 9.84
CA LEU A 125 2.45 -11.35 9.96
C LEU A 125 1.19 -10.52 9.85
N LEU A 126 0.24 -11.00 9.06
CA LEU A 126 -1.04 -10.35 8.85
C LEU A 126 -2.14 -11.23 9.44
N GLU A 127 -2.98 -10.68 10.30
CA GLU A 127 -4.18 -11.35 10.80
C GLU A 127 -5.38 -10.41 10.78
N TYR A 128 -6.58 -10.94 10.52
CA TYR A 128 -7.81 -10.16 10.67
C TYR A 128 -8.40 -10.41 12.06
N ARG A 129 -8.65 -9.33 12.81
CA ARG A 129 -9.30 -9.37 14.14
C ARG A 129 -10.65 -8.69 14.11
N LYS A 130 -11.63 -9.30 14.76
CA LYS A 130 -13.00 -8.80 14.83
C LYS A 130 -13.48 -8.73 16.27
N LYS A 131 -14.24 -7.68 16.60
CA LYS A 131 -14.93 -7.54 17.89
C LYS A 131 -16.06 -8.56 18.04
N THR A 132 -15.70 -9.80 18.37
CA THR A 132 -16.62 -10.92 18.53
C THR A 132 -16.10 -11.86 19.60
N LYS A 133 -17.01 -12.59 20.26
CA LYS A 133 -16.67 -13.54 21.33
C LYS A 133 -15.76 -12.89 22.39
N PHE A 134 -14.61 -13.49 22.71
CA PHE A 134 -13.68 -12.95 23.70
C PHE A 134 -13.00 -11.65 23.24
N ASP A 135 -12.87 -11.43 21.93
CA ASP A 135 -12.37 -10.19 21.37
C ASP A 135 -13.43 -9.09 21.26
N SER A 136 -14.64 -9.26 21.83
CA SER A 136 -15.70 -8.23 21.80
C SER A 136 -15.28 -6.89 22.42
N SER A 137 -14.29 -6.93 23.31
CA SER A 137 -13.73 -5.76 23.99
C SER A 137 -12.46 -5.18 23.34
N LEU A 138 -12.05 -5.67 22.16
CA LEU A 138 -10.97 -5.04 21.41
C LEU A 138 -11.29 -3.56 21.09
N PRO A 139 -10.26 -2.70 20.94
CA PRO A 139 -10.48 -1.31 20.61
C PRO A 139 -11.19 -1.10 19.26
N GLY A 140 -10.83 -1.90 18.25
CA GLY A 140 -11.37 -1.84 16.89
C GLY A 140 -11.46 -3.22 16.22
N SER A 141 -11.78 -3.22 14.93
CA SER A 141 -11.73 -4.42 14.07
C SER A 141 -11.04 -4.06 12.77
N GLY A 142 -10.26 -5.00 12.24
CA GLY A 142 -9.52 -4.80 11.00
C GLY A 142 -8.28 -5.70 10.93
N LEU A 143 -7.53 -5.53 9.86
CA LEU A 143 -6.28 -6.22 9.60
C LEU A 143 -5.20 -5.65 10.53
N LEU A 144 -4.58 -6.49 11.34
CA LEU A 144 -3.38 -6.16 12.09
C LEU A 144 -2.16 -6.61 11.29
N ILE A 145 -1.12 -5.78 11.30
CA ILE A 145 0.16 -6.04 10.65
C ILE A 145 1.21 -6.08 11.75
N TRP A 146 1.71 -7.27 12.05
CA TRP A 146 2.75 -7.48 13.04
C TRP A 146 4.12 -7.46 12.35
N ARG A 147 5.10 -6.79 12.96
CA ARG A 147 6.51 -6.87 12.54
C ARG A 147 7.24 -7.79 13.51
N ILE A 148 7.88 -8.83 12.97
CA ILE A 148 8.53 -9.87 13.76
C ILE A 148 10.03 -9.91 13.48
N ASP A 149 10.82 -10.03 14.54
CA ASP A 149 12.23 -10.44 14.52
C ASP A 149 12.43 -11.71 15.35
N ASP A 150 12.38 -12.88 14.73
CA ASP A 150 12.63 -14.16 15.40
C ASP A 150 14.08 -14.34 15.85
N SER A 151 15.02 -13.47 15.45
CA SER A 151 16.35 -13.46 16.05
C SER A 151 16.34 -12.95 17.49
N ILE A 152 15.29 -12.19 17.85
CA ILE A 152 15.04 -11.65 19.19
C ILE A 152 13.90 -12.41 19.87
N ALA A 153 12.75 -12.54 19.19
CA ALA A 153 11.51 -13.10 19.73
C ALA A 153 11.63 -14.58 20.12
N SER A 154 12.51 -15.33 19.45
CA SER A 154 12.79 -16.74 19.74
C SER A 154 14.16 -16.96 20.41
N ASP A 155 14.86 -15.90 20.84
CA ASP A 155 16.12 -16.05 21.56
C ASP A 155 15.89 -16.60 22.96
N SER A 156 16.56 -17.71 23.30
CA SER A 156 16.33 -18.41 24.56
C SER A 156 16.72 -17.58 25.79
N ASN A 157 17.72 -16.71 25.70
CA ASN A 157 18.08 -15.85 26.82
C ASN A 157 17.05 -14.74 27.01
N ARG A 158 16.55 -14.17 25.91
CA ARG A 158 15.52 -13.12 25.98
C ARG A 158 14.17 -13.62 26.44
N LEU A 159 13.78 -14.81 26.00
CA LEU A 159 12.59 -15.50 26.52
C LEU A 159 12.71 -15.74 28.02
N LYS A 160 13.85 -16.28 28.49
CA LYS A 160 14.09 -16.51 29.92
C LYS A 160 14.08 -15.22 30.75
N ASN A 161 14.62 -14.13 30.20
CA ASN A 161 14.68 -12.84 30.87
C ASN A 161 13.45 -11.96 30.62
N ASN A 162 12.46 -12.47 29.87
CA ASN A 162 11.24 -11.78 29.53
C ASN A 162 11.45 -10.37 28.94
N ASN A 163 12.38 -10.27 27.99
CA ASN A 163 12.81 -8.99 27.42
C ASN A 163 12.94 -9.02 25.90
N ILE A 164 12.13 -9.84 25.22
CA ILE A 164 12.08 -9.88 23.75
C ILE A 164 11.61 -8.55 23.15
N ASN A 165 10.82 -7.78 23.91
CA ASN A 165 10.30 -6.48 23.52
C ASN A 165 10.94 -5.33 24.30
N SER A 166 12.21 -5.46 24.70
CA SER A 166 12.93 -4.36 25.35
C SER A 166 13.24 -3.17 24.44
N GLY A 167 12.99 -3.29 23.13
CA GLY A 167 13.32 -2.28 22.12
C GLY A 167 14.80 -2.25 21.72
N GLU A 168 15.62 -3.14 22.28
CA GLU A 168 17.09 -3.12 22.12
C GLU A 168 17.59 -4.50 21.66
N PRO A 169 18.21 -4.62 20.47
CA PRO A 169 18.40 -3.56 19.47
C PRO A 169 17.09 -3.15 18.79
N HIS A 170 16.07 -4.01 18.83
CA HIS A 170 14.74 -3.80 18.27
C HIS A 170 13.71 -4.61 19.09
N TYR A 171 12.41 -4.38 18.86
CA TYR A 171 11.36 -5.26 19.36
C TYR A 171 11.35 -6.60 18.62
N GLY A 172 11.16 -7.71 19.33
CA GLY A 172 10.98 -9.03 18.72
C GLY A 172 9.59 -9.22 18.11
N VAL A 173 8.56 -8.66 18.74
CA VAL A 173 7.17 -8.70 18.29
C VAL A 173 6.58 -7.32 18.44
N ASP A 174 6.31 -6.67 17.32
CA ASP A 174 5.79 -5.31 17.26
C ASP A 174 4.49 -5.28 16.47
N LEU A 175 3.61 -4.35 16.81
CA LEU A 175 2.42 -4.06 16.01
C LEU A 175 2.71 -2.82 15.19
N ILE A 176 2.38 -2.85 13.90
CA ILE A 176 2.40 -1.64 13.09
C ILE A 176 1.00 -1.02 13.15
N GLU A 177 0.85 0.08 13.87
CA GLU A 177 -0.41 0.80 14.03
C GLU A 177 -0.70 1.67 12.80
N ALA A 178 -1.91 1.56 12.24
CA ALA A 178 -2.27 2.26 11.01
C ALA A 178 -2.22 3.79 11.14
N ASP A 179 -2.59 4.29 12.32
CA ASP A 179 -2.54 5.71 12.72
C ASP A 179 -1.12 6.23 13.02
N ARG A 180 -0.11 5.34 12.99
CA ARG A 180 1.32 5.62 13.26
C ARG A 180 1.61 6.03 14.70
N THR A 181 0.78 5.59 15.65
CA THR A 181 1.09 5.73 17.07
C THR A 181 2.30 4.86 17.42
N PRO A 182 3.40 5.40 18.00
CA PRO A 182 4.55 4.58 18.36
C PRO A 182 4.25 3.60 19.50
N ALA A 183 4.91 2.43 19.49
CA ALA A 183 4.94 1.49 20.61
C ALA A 183 5.27 2.18 21.95
N GLY A 184 4.65 1.73 23.04
CA GLY A 184 4.80 2.32 24.37
C GLY A 184 3.93 3.56 24.64
N ARG A 185 3.33 4.17 23.60
CA ARG A 185 2.61 5.46 23.75
C ARG A 185 1.19 5.31 24.29
N ASN A 186 0.48 4.25 23.92
CA ASN A 186 -0.85 3.93 24.42
C ASN A 186 -0.99 2.42 24.65
N THR A 187 -2.20 1.96 24.95
CA THR A 187 -2.52 0.52 25.11
C THR A 187 -3.36 -0.02 23.95
N GLY A 188 -3.31 0.66 22.81
CA GLY A 188 -4.11 0.42 21.62
C GLY A 188 -5.47 1.12 21.59
N ASP A 189 -5.88 1.52 20.39
CA ASP A 189 -7.14 2.19 20.09
C ASP A 189 -7.73 1.79 18.72
N SER A 190 -8.86 2.37 18.31
CA SER A 190 -9.54 1.96 17.08
C SER A 190 -8.80 2.36 15.79
N GLY A 191 -7.76 3.19 15.89
CA GLY A 191 -6.92 3.63 14.78
C GLY A 191 -5.78 2.66 14.45
N ASP A 192 -5.45 1.71 15.33
CA ASP A 192 -4.37 0.75 15.09
C ASP A 192 -4.62 -0.23 13.93
N PRO A 193 -5.82 -0.84 13.75
CA PRO A 193 -6.03 -1.82 12.68
C PRO A 193 -6.25 -1.13 11.32
N PHE A 194 -5.99 -1.85 10.23
CA PHE A 194 -6.26 -1.40 8.86
C PHE A 194 -7.61 -1.98 8.35
N PRO A 195 -8.55 -1.18 7.82
CA PRO A 195 -8.49 0.28 7.70
C PRO A 195 -8.81 1.02 9.02
N GLY A 196 -9.43 0.34 9.99
CA GLY A 196 -9.68 0.91 11.32
C GLY A 196 -10.58 2.15 11.33
N SER A 197 -10.48 2.96 12.38
CA SER A 197 -11.21 4.25 12.45
C SER A 197 -10.59 5.35 11.58
N GLU A 198 -9.32 5.21 11.21
CA GLU A 198 -8.59 6.18 10.39
C GLU A 198 -8.74 5.94 8.87
N ASP A 199 -9.47 4.90 8.47
CA ASP A 199 -9.71 4.50 7.08
C ASP A 199 -8.40 4.33 6.24
N VAL A 200 -7.36 3.82 6.88
CA VAL A 200 -6.05 3.64 6.25
C VAL A 200 -6.04 2.37 5.40
N THR A 201 -6.16 2.53 4.09
CA THR A 201 -6.29 1.40 3.14
C THR A 201 -4.97 0.96 2.51
N LEU A 202 -3.85 1.54 2.94
CA LEU A 202 -2.50 1.31 2.41
C LEU A 202 -1.49 1.22 3.54
N PHE A 203 -0.74 0.12 3.57
CA PHE A 203 0.50 0.01 4.31
C PHE A 203 1.68 -0.03 3.34
N PHE A 204 2.53 0.99 3.41
CA PHE A 204 3.83 1.04 2.76
C PHE A 204 4.90 1.31 3.83
N PRO A 205 5.80 0.37 4.14
CA PRO A 205 6.67 0.44 5.31
C PRO A 205 7.43 1.77 5.45
N GLN A 206 7.91 2.38 4.36
CA GLN A 206 8.68 3.62 4.46
C GLN A 206 7.83 4.83 4.88
N ASP A 207 6.51 4.83 4.64
CA ASP A 207 5.61 5.88 5.16
C ASP A 207 5.48 5.81 6.70
N TYR A 208 5.82 4.67 7.27
CA TYR A 208 5.86 4.39 8.71
C TYR A 208 7.28 4.50 9.27
N SER A 209 8.25 4.96 8.47
CA SER A 209 9.68 4.93 8.81
C SER A 209 10.21 3.53 9.15
N VAL A 210 9.61 2.50 8.54
CA VAL A 210 10.01 1.10 8.70
C VAL A 210 10.90 0.68 7.53
N THR A 211 12.12 0.27 7.85
CA THR A 211 13.09 -0.39 6.97
C THR A 211 13.36 -1.80 7.50
N ALA A 212 14.01 -2.65 6.70
CA ALA A 212 14.60 -3.88 7.25
C ALA A 212 15.61 -3.50 8.36
N TYR A 213 15.90 -4.40 9.30
CA TYR A 213 16.79 -4.08 10.41
C TYR A 213 18.24 -3.80 9.99
N ASN A 214 18.64 -4.23 8.79
CA ASN A 214 19.91 -3.86 8.18
C ASN A 214 19.90 -2.46 7.51
N GLY A 215 18.77 -1.75 7.55
CA GLY A 215 18.60 -0.40 6.99
C GLY A 215 18.12 -0.37 5.54
N GLU A 216 18.01 -1.52 4.87
CA GLU A 216 17.53 -1.58 3.48
C GLU A 216 16.01 -1.30 3.40
N PRO A 217 15.53 -0.67 2.32
CA PRO A 217 14.11 -0.47 2.12
C PRO A 217 13.38 -1.81 1.99
N ILE A 218 12.15 -1.86 2.51
CA ILE A 218 11.28 -3.03 2.39
C ILE A 218 10.41 -2.87 1.15
N ASN A 219 10.59 -3.75 0.17
CA ASN A 219 9.93 -3.68 -1.13
C ASN A 219 8.66 -4.53 -1.19
N VAL A 220 7.82 -4.34 -0.17
CA VAL A 220 6.49 -4.93 -0.04
C VAL A 220 5.54 -3.83 0.36
N MET A 221 4.36 -3.80 -0.25
CA MET A 221 3.24 -2.99 0.20
C MET A 221 1.98 -3.84 0.32
N ILE A 222 1.09 -3.43 1.22
CA ILE A 222 -0.24 -4.00 1.37
C ILE A 222 -1.24 -2.93 0.98
N SER A 223 -2.00 -3.13 -0.09
CA SER A 223 -2.85 -2.10 -0.69
C SER A 223 -4.31 -2.52 -0.79
N ASP A 224 -5.16 -1.52 -0.99
CA ASP A 224 -6.60 -1.68 -1.19
C ASP A 224 -7.24 -2.47 -0.04
N ILE A 225 -6.78 -2.20 1.18
CA ILE A 225 -7.22 -2.88 2.40
C ILE A 225 -8.67 -2.47 2.66
N THR A 226 -9.57 -3.45 2.67
CA THR A 226 -10.99 -3.27 2.96
C THR A 226 -11.48 -4.41 3.83
N ILE A 227 -12.60 -4.23 4.53
CA ILE A 227 -13.21 -5.27 5.36
C ILE A 227 -14.71 -5.36 5.08
N ASP A 228 -15.25 -6.58 5.17
CA ASP A 228 -16.69 -6.81 5.28
C ASP A 228 -17.03 -7.39 6.67
N GLN A 229 -18.20 -8.02 6.82
CA GLN A 229 -18.62 -8.59 8.10
C GLN A 229 -17.76 -9.78 8.54
N GLU A 230 -17.05 -10.43 7.64
CA GLU A 230 -16.39 -11.72 7.87
C GLU A 230 -14.93 -11.74 7.42
N ASN A 231 -14.53 -10.91 6.47
CA ASN A 231 -13.22 -10.99 5.85
C ASN A 231 -12.57 -9.61 5.69
N ALA A 232 -11.25 -9.59 5.79
CA ALA A 232 -10.41 -8.52 5.27
C ALA A 232 -9.93 -8.88 3.87
N TYR A 233 -9.95 -7.92 2.94
CA TYR A 233 -9.46 -8.05 1.57
C TYR A 233 -8.33 -7.07 1.32
N PHE A 234 -7.31 -7.50 0.58
CA PHE A 234 -6.16 -6.65 0.25
C PHE A 234 -5.33 -7.27 -0.88
N ASN A 235 -4.37 -6.50 -1.37
CA ASN A 235 -3.31 -6.95 -2.26
C ASN A 235 -1.99 -6.94 -1.51
N ILE A 236 -1.14 -7.95 -1.73
CA ILE A 236 0.28 -7.90 -1.38
C ILE A 236 1.03 -7.65 -2.68
N ILE A 237 1.80 -6.58 -2.72
CA ILE A 237 2.56 -6.20 -3.91
C ILE A 237 4.04 -6.25 -3.56
N SER A 238 4.80 -7.05 -4.30
CA SER A 238 6.24 -7.22 -4.11
C SER A 238 6.89 -7.39 -5.48
N PHE A 239 7.40 -6.28 -6.02
CA PHE A 239 8.06 -6.20 -7.33
C PHE A 239 8.90 -4.93 -7.49
N SER A 240 9.76 -4.90 -8.51
CA SER A 240 10.35 -3.65 -9.05
C SER A 240 9.36 -2.94 -9.96
N GLY A 241 9.01 -1.70 -9.65
CA GLY A 241 8.05 -0.97 -10.47
C GLY A 241 7.49 0.28 -9.82
N LEU A 242 6.28 0.65 -10.23
CA LEU A 242 5.61 1.88 -9.79
C LEU A 242 4.35 1.57 -8.99
N TYR A 243 4.27 2.20 -7.82
CA TYR A 243 3.01 2.48 -7.15
C TYR A 243 2.70 3.97 -7.25
N ALA A 244 1.55 4.32 -7.81
CA ALA A 244 1.10 5.69 -7.93
C ALA A 244 -0.20 5.93 -7.17
N THR A 245 -0.26 7.03 -6.42
CA THR A 245 -1.50 7.58 -5.88
C THR A 245 -1.85 8.85 -6.64
N VAL A 246 -3.04 8.91 -7.23
CA VAL A 246 -3.50 10.06 -7.99
C VAL A 246 -4.72 10.67 -7.29
N THR A 247 -4.58 11.94 -6.95
CA THR A 247 -5.56 12.68 -6.15
C THR A 247 -5.90 14.01 -6.79
N ARG A 248 -6.98 14.60 -6.32
CA ARG A 248 -7.33 16.01 -6.53
C ARG A 248 -6.52 16.91 -5.59
N LEU A 249 -6.65 18.22 -5.77
CA LEU A 249 -6.07 19.22 -4.85
C LEU A 249 -6.58 19.10 -3.41
N ASP A 250 -7.80 18.60 -3.21
CA ASP A 250 -8.41 18.34 -1.90
C ASP A 250 -8.12 16.91 -1.39
N GLU A 251 -7.10 16.26 -1.94
CA GLU A 251 -6.61 14.91 -1.60
C GLU A 251 -7.59 13.76 -1.85
N ARG A 252 -8.79 14.05 -2.35
CA ARG A 252 -9.73 13.00 -2.75
C ARG A 252 -9.15 12.17 -3.91
N PRO A 253 -9.30 10.83 -3.87
CA PRO A 253 -8.78 9.96 -4.90
C PRO A 253 -9.46 10.19 -6.26
N LEU A 254 -8.71 9.96 -7.34
CA LEU A 254 -9.22 10.01 -8.70
C LEU A 254 -9.26 8.62 -9.32
N ASP A 255 -10.46 8.14 -9.58
CA ASP A 255 -10.69 6.87 -10.30
C ASP A 255 -10.40 7.01 -11.79
N ASN A 256 -9.97 5.90 -12.40
CA ASN A 256 -9.81 5.72 -13.84
C ASN A 256 -8.87 6.74 -14.52
N VAL A 257 -7.88 7.26 -13.78
CA VAL A 257 -6.77 8.03 -14.35
C VAL A 257 -5.89 7.07 -15.12
N ARG A 258 -5.65 7.37 -16.41
CA ARG A 258 -4.70 6.63 -17.23
C ARG A 258 -3.28 7.07 -16.89
N ILE A 259 -2.39 6.11 -16.65
CA ILE A 259 -0.97 6.32 -16.41
C ILE A 259 -0.20 5.60 -17.50
N ASP A 260 0.32 6.34 -18.47
CA ASP A 260 1.18 5.81 -19.52
C ASP A 260 2.66 5.89 -19.11
N LEU A 261 3.39 4.82 -19.37
CA LEU A 261 4.78 4.62 -18.96
C LEU A 261 5.63 4.22 -20.15
N TYR A 262 6.77 4.90 -20.32
CA TYR A 262 7.65 4.72 -21.48
C TYR A 262 9.11 4.69 -21.10
N LYS A 263 9.83 3.70 -21.64
CA LYS A 263 11.29 3.57 -21.55
C LYS A 263 11.82 3.07 -22.89
N GLU A 264 12.60 3.90 -23.58
CA GLU A 264 13.16 3.59 -24.91
C GLU A 264 12.08 3.12 -25.91
N ASN A 265 12.10 1.84 -26.29
CA ASN A 265 11.14 1.23 -27.22
C ASN A 265 10.01 0.45 -26.50
N ILE A 266 9.96 0.49 -25.16
CA ILE A 266 8.96 -0.18 -24.35
C ILE A 266 7.94 0.86 -23.88
N SER A 267 6.66 0.56 -24.08
CA SER A 267 5.55 1.33 -23.54
C SER A 267 4.54 0.41 -22.86
N THR A 268 3.92 0.90 -21.80
CA THR A 268 2.85 0.21 -21.08
C THR A 268 1.93 1.25 -20.41
N TYR A 269 0.77 0.83 -19.92
CA TYR A 269 -0.15 1.72 -19.21
C TYR A 269 -0.93 0.96 -18.12
N VAL A 270 -1.42 1.71 -17.14
CA VAL A 270 -2.31 1.24 -16.08
C VAL A 270 -3.36 2.31 -15.77
N TYR A 271 -4.50 1.91 -15.20
CA TYR A 271 -5.52 2.83 -14.70
C TYR A 271 -5.54 2.83 -13.18
N THR A 272 -5.85 3.98 -12.58
CA THR A 272 -6.13 4.02 -11.14
C THR A 272 -7.44 3.31 -10.80
N SER A 273 -7.48 2.71 -9.61
CA SER A 273 -8.68 2.16 -8.98
C SER A 273 -9.60 3.27 -8.45
N SER A 274 -10.75 2.89 -7.90
CA SER A 274 -11.66 3.81 -7.19
C SER A 274 -11.01 4.51 -5.99
N HIS A 275 -9.92 3.96 -5.45
CA HIS A 275 -9.12 4.57 -4.38
C HIS A 275 -8.00 5.47 -4.92
N GLY A 276 -7.96 5.73 -6.23
CA GLY A 276 -6.93 6.57 -6.85
C GLY A 276 -5.56 5.90 -6.91
N THR A 277 -5.48 4.59 -6.73
CA THR A 277 -4.23 3.83 -6.66
C THR A 277 -3.96 3.08 -7.97
N ALA A 278 -2.71 3.05 -8.41
CA ALA A 278 -2.28 2.28 -9.58
C ALA A 278 -0.96 1.56 -9.30
N ILE A 279 -0.87 0.31 -9.75
CA ILE A 279 0.24 -0.60 -9.46
C ILE A 279 0.68 -1.23 -10.78
N ILE A 280 1.96 -1.11 -11.12
CA ILE A 280 2.53 -1.70 -12.33
C ILE A 280 3.99 -2.11 -12.15
N GLU A 281 4.29 -3.36 -12.50
CA GLU A 281 5.67 -3.86 -12.53
C GLU A 281 6.42 -3.23 -13.70
N LEU A 282 7.65 -2.80 -13.46
CA LEU A 282 8.49 -2.17 -14.47
C LEU A 282 9.90 -2.72 -14.39
N SER A 283 10.52 -2.93 -15.55
CA SER A 283 11.96 -3.23 -15.59
C SER A 283 12.76 -2.07 -14.99
N THR A 284 13.90 -2.38 -14.38
CA THR A 284 14.83 -1.38 -13.84
C THR A 284 15.27 -0.36 -14.89
N GLY A 285 15.47 0.89 -14.49
CA GLY A 285 15.89 1.99 -15.35
C GLY A 285 15.00 3.23 -15.24
N VAL A 286 15.21 4.16 -16.17
CA VAL A 286 14.52 5.46 -16.18
C VAL A 286 13.27 5.39 -17.06
N TRP A 287 12.11 5.71 -16.47
CA TRP A 287 10.81 5.70 -17.13
C TRP A 287 10.23 7.10 -17.16
N ASN A 288 9.59 7.44 -18.28
CA ASN A 288 8.74 8.62 -18.39
C ASN A 288 7.32 8.23 -18.00
N ILE A 289 6.69 9.02 -17.15
CA ILE A 289 5.30 8.83 -16.72
C ILE A 289 4.43 9.98 -17.23
N VAL A 290 3.24 9.63 -17.71
CA VAL A 290 2.19 10.57 -18.13
C VAL A 290 0.88 10.16 -17.46
N CYS A 291 0.35 11.00 -16.59
CA CYS A 291 -0.96 10.77 -15.99
C CYS A 291 -2.01 11.69 -16.60
N SER A 292 -3.11 11.11 -17.05
CA SER A 292 -4.19 11.84 -17.71
C SER A 292 -5.57 11.34 -17.32
N LEU A 293 -6.49 12.31 -17.20
CA LEU A 293 -7.90 12.06 -16.95
C LEU A 293 -8.71 13.16 -17.64
N GLN A 294 -9.88 12.81 -18.17
CA GLN A 294 -10.77 13.76 -18.83
C GLN A 294 -11.07 14.98 -17.93
N ASN A 295 -10.94 16.19 -18.48
CA ASN A 295 -11.14 17.48 -17.80
C ASN A 295 -10.08 17.82 -16.73
N TYR A 296 -8.98 17.07 -16.62
CA TYR A 296 -7.88 17.35 -15.70
C TYR A 296 -6.57 17.65 -16.45
N THR A 297 -5.71 18.46 -15.83
CA THR A 297 -4.34 18.74 -16.31
C THR A 297 -3.57 17.43 -16.53
N THR A 298 -2.79 17.31 -17.61
CA THR A 298 -1.84 16.18 -17.73
C THR A 298 -0.65 16.42 -16.79
N TYR A 299 -0.24 15.38 -16.09
CA TYR A 299 1.00 15.35 -15.32
C TYR A 299 2.08 14.60 -16.10
N TYR A 300 3.30 15.14 -16.12
CA TYR A 300 4.48 14.53 -16.73
C TYR A 300 5.59 14.46 -15.70
N ASP A 301 6.30 13.34 -15.65
CA ASP A 301 7.48 13.20 -14.81
C ASP A 301 8.42 12.11 -15.31
N VAL A 302 9.58 12.00 -14.68
CA VAL A 302 10.56 10.94 -14.87
C VAL A 302 10.77 10.22 -13.54
N ILE A 303 10.67 8.90 -13.57
CA ILE A 303 10.93 8.04 -12.42
C ILE A 303 12.10 7.12 -12.70
N THR A 304 12.86 6.77 -11.67
CA THR A 304 13.90 5.75 -11.73
C THR A 304 13.44 4.53 -10.95
N VAL A 305 13.30 3.40 -11.64
CA VAL A 305 12.99 2.10 -11.04
C VAL A 305 14.31 1.37 -10.80
N LEU A 306 14.63 1.10 -9.54
CA LEU A 306 15.84 0.39 -9.16
C LEU A 306 15.56 -1.13 -9.02
N PRO A 307 16.59 -1.99 -9.13
CA PRO A 307 16.44 -3.42 -8.89
C PRO A 307 15.78 -3.69 -7.55
N GLU A 308 14.79 -4.57 -7.59
CA GLU A 308 14.01 -5.03 -6.43
C GLU A 308 13.30 -3.92 -5.66
N GLN A 309 13.26 -2.68 -6.16
CA GLN A 309 12.71 -1.52 -5.44
C GLN A 309 11.36 -1.07 -5.99
N LEU A 310 10.41 -0.81 -5.09
CA LEU A 310 9.16 -0.15 -5.43
C LEU A 310 9.36 1.38 -5.47
N THR A 311 9.06 2.00 -6.60
CA THR A 311 9.03 3.46 -6.75
C THR A 311 7.65 3.97 -6.38
N LEU A 312 7.55 4.82 -5.35
CA LEU A 312 6.31 5.52 -5.03
C LEU A 312 6.18 6.84 -5.78
N LYS A 313 4.96 7.15 -6.24
CA LYS A 313 4.64 8.44 -6.83
C LYS A 313 3.28 8.96 -6.39
N LYS A 314 3.26 10.03 -5.59
CA LYS A 314 2.05 10.85 -5.38
C LYS A 314 1.92 11.85 -6.53
N VAL A 315 0.77 11.84 -7.19
CA VAL A 315 0.40 12.71 -8.29
C VAL A 315 -0.87 13.47 -7.91
N VAL A 316 -0.86 14.78 -8.13
CA VAL A 316 -2.03 15.63 -7.93
C VAL A 316 -2.45 16.22 -9.26
N LEU A 317 -3.66 15.89 -9.72
CA LEU A 317 -4.24 16.46 -10.93
C LEU A 317 -5.18 17.60 -10.58
N ARG A 318 -5.12 18.68 -11.37
CA ARG A 318 -6.01 19.84 -11.22
C ARG A 318 -7.11 19.76 -12.26
N TYR A 319 -8.35 19.98 -11.83
CA TYR A 319 -9.45 20.16 -12.76
C TYR A 319 -9.20 21.42 -13.60
N ASP A 320 -9.37 21.31 -14.92
CA ASP A 320 -9.16 22.41 -15.85
C ASP A 320 -10.39 22.57 -16.76
N PRO A 321 -11.16 23.66 -16.61
CA PRO A 321 -12.30 23.94 -17.46
C PRO A 321 -11.96 24.06 -18.95
N GLN A 322 -10.72 24.41 -19.31
CA GLN A 322 -10.30 24.52 -20.71
C GLN A 322 -10.14 23.15 -21.38
N LEU A 323 -10.00 22.10 -20.58
CA LEU A 323 -9.85 20.72 -21.04
C LEU A 323 -11.18 19.98 -21.16
N ILE A 324 -12.31 20.69 -21.01
CA ILE A 324 -13.64 20.11 -21.16
C ILE A 324 -13.86 19.70 -22.62
N VAL A 325 -13.93 18.39 -22.83
CA VAL A 325 -14.25 17.81 -24.13
C VAL A 325 -15.71 17.38 -24.15
N SER A 326 -16.56 18.24 -24.70
CA SER A 326 -17.95 17.90 -25.04
C SER A 326 -18.01 16.87 -26.18
N LYS A 327 -19.19 16.31 -26.43
CA LYS A 327 -19.43 15.32 -27.51
C LYS A 327 -18.86 15.79 -28.85
N ASN A 328 -18.08 14.93 -29.51
CA ASN A 328 -17.41 15.20 -30.79
C ASN A 328 -16.42 16.37 -30.78
N ASN A 329 -15.93 16.81 -29.62
CA ASN A 329 -14.97 17.91 -29.51
C ASN A 329 -13.51 17.41 -29.46
N PHE A 330 -12.56 18.30 -29.77
CA PHE A 330 -11.11 18.07 -29.71
C PHE A 330 -10.43 19.22 -28.96
N VAL A 331 -9.48 18.90 -28.09
CA VAL A 331 -8.61 19.87 -27.41
C VAL A 331 -7.18 19.34 -27.36
N ILE A 332 -6.20 20.24 -27.36
CA ILE A 332 -4.81 19.87 -27.10
C ILE A 332 -4.52 20.12 -25.63
N GLY A 333 -4.16 19.06 -24.91
CA GLY A 333 -3.91 19.10 -23.47
C GLY A 333 -2.64 19.85 -23.09
N ASN A 334 -1.61 19.76 -23.92
CA ASN A 334 -0.44 20.61 -23.85
C ASN A 334 -0.02 20.98 -25.28
N ASN A 335 -0.19 22.24 -25.66
CA ASN A 335 0.11 22.73 -26.99
C ASN A 335 1.54 23.29 -27.12
N TYR A 336 2.38 22.99 -26.15
CA TYR A 336 3.71 23.55 -26.04
C TYR A 336 4.72 22.45 -25.65
N PHE A 337 5.75 22.26 -26.47
CA PHE A 337 6.81 21.28 -26.28
C PHE A 337 8.15 21.97 -26.02
N ASP A 338 8.86 21.53 -24.99
CA ASP A 338 10.15 22.07 -24.57
C ASP A 338 11.14 20.93 -24.30
N TYR A 339 12.22 20.87 -25.07
CA TYR A 339 13.24 19.82 -25.01
C TYR A 339 13.99 19.74 -23.67
N THR A 340 13.96 20.81 -22.87
CA THR A 340 14.61 20.85 -21.55
C THR A 340 13.76 20.20 -20.45
N THR A 341 12.53 19.85 -20.80
CA THR A 341 11.56 19.17 -19.93
C THR A 341 11.08 17.91 -20.64
N THR A 342 10.57 16.92 -19.92
CA THR A 342 9.89 15.77 -20.52
C THR A 342 8.48 16.12 -21.01
N ASN A 343 8.37 17.24 -21.73
CA ASN A 343 7.10 17.67 -22.30
C ASN A 343 6.72 16.71 -23.44
N LYS A 344 5.45 16.37 -23.54
CA LYS A 344 4.85 15.69 -24.70
C LYS A 344 3.65 16.50 -25.15
N ILE A 345 3.22 16.32 -26.40
CA ILE A 345 1.97 16.91 -26.89
C ILE A 345 0.89 15.85 -26.79
N VAL A 346 -0.17 16.13 -26.02
CA VAL A 346 -1.29 15.21 -25.82
C VAL A 346 -2.53 15.77 -26.49
N PHE A 347 -3.10 14.99 -27.39
CA PHE A 347 -4.35 15.30 -28.08
C PHE A 347 -5.49 14.58 -27.39
N ARG A 348 -6.61 15.27 -27.16
CA ARG A 348 -7.76 14.74 -26.42
C ARG A 348 -9.03 15.00 -27.19
N TYR A 349 -9.87 13.99 -27.29
CA TYR A 349 -11.12 14.09 -28.04
C TYR A 349 -12.15 13.09 -27.54
N ASN A 350 -13.42 13.43 -27.78
CA ASN A 350 -14.55 12.59 -27.46
C ASN A 350 -15.28 12.27 -28.77
N VAL A 351 -15.70 11.02 -28.97
CA VAL A 351 -16.38 10.58 -30.20
C VAL A 351 -17.71 9.91 -29.88
N GLU A 352 -18.70 10.16 -30.72
CA GLU A 352 -20.01 9.51 -30.65
C GLU A 352 -20.09 8.31 -31.59
N GLY A 353 -19.87 7.14 -31.00
CA GLY A 353 -19.92 5.86 -31.67
C GLY A 353 -18.77 5.66 -32.67
N PRO A 354 -18.89 4.64 -33.53
CA PRO A 354 -17.80 4.26 -34.40
C PRO A 354 -17.42 5.36 -35.41
N THR A 355 -16.15 5.76 -35.46
CA THR A 355 -15.63 6.78 -36.39
C THR A 355 -14.15 6.59 -36.69
N ASP A 356 -13.75 6.95 -37.92
CA ASP A 356 -12.36 7.20 -38.25
C ASP A 356 -11.91 8.54 -37.64
N ILE A 357 -10.70 8.55 -37.08
CA ILE A 357 -10.03 9.73 -36.55
C ILE A 357 -8.72 9.93 -37.28
N LYS A 358 -8.47 11.18 -37.71
CA LYS A 358 -7.18 11.63 -38.24
C LYS A 358 -6.70 12.86 -37.48
N ILE A 359 -5.49 12.81 -36.96
CA ILE A 359 -4.76 13.95 -36.43
C ILE A 359 -3.57 14.20 -37.35
N LEU A 360 -3.60 15.31 -38.06
CA LEU A 360 -2.59 15.68 -39.04
C LEU A 360 -1.81 16.88 -38.51
N VAL A 361 -0.50 16.73 -38.35
CA VAL A 361 0.37 17.83 -37.96
C VAL A 361 1.06 18.40 -39.19
N TYR A 362 0.92 19.70 -39.39
CA TYR A 362 1.47 20.46 -40.49
C TYR A 362 2.58 21.39 -40.03
N SER A 363 3.65 21.51 -40.81
CA SER A 363 4.60 22.62 -40.69
C SER A 363 3.95 23.94 -41.13
N LEU A 364 4.58 25.08 -40.80
CA LEU A 364 4.15 26.41 -41.29
C LEU A 364 4.06 26.50 -42.82
N SER A 365 4.85 25.70 -43.54
CA SER A 365 4.83 25.64 -45.00
C SER A 365 3.71 24.76 -45.57
N GLY A 366 2.89 24.14 -44.71
CA GLY A 366 1.76 23.31 -45.12
C GLY A 366 2.10 21.84 -45.43
N ASN A 367 3.31 21.38 -45.09
CA ASN A 367 3.69 19.97 -45.26
C ASN A 367 3.22 19.15 -44.06
N ILE A 368 2.64 17.97 -44.31
CA ILE A 368 2.31 17.01 -43.24
C ILE A 368 3.61 16.42 -42.71
N VAL A 369 3.86 16.60 -41.42
CA VAL A 369 5.04 16.08 -40.72
C VAL A 369 4.71 14.87 -39.86
N LYS A 370 3.50 14.79 -39.32
CA LYS A 370 3.05 13.67 -38.50
C LYS A 370 1.59 13.35 -38.76
N THR A 371 1.27 12.05 -38.76
CA THR A 371 -0.10 11.56 -38.90
C THR A 371 -0.40 10.54 -37.81
N PHE A 372 -1.53 10.74 -37.14
CA PHE A 372 -2.18 9.74 -36.31
C PHE A 372 -3.49 9.38 -36.97
N GLU A 373 -3.68 8.11 -37.31
CA GLU A 373 -4.90 7.62 -37.96
C GLU A 373 -5.34 6.33 -37.27
N LYS A 374 -6.59 6.29 -36.83
CA LYS A 374 -7.19 5.10 -36.25
C LYS A 374 -8.70 5.09 -36.42
N TYR A 375 -9.25 3.89 -36.44
CA TYR A 375 -10.68 3.66 -36.28
C TYR A 375 -11.00 3.45 -34.80
N LEU A 376 -12.06 4.09 -34.33
CA LEU A 376 -12.62 3.88 -32.99
C LEU A 376 -13.98 3.23 -33.15
N ASP A 377 -14.23 2.13 -32.43
CA ASP A 377 -15.46 1.34 -32.49
C ASP A 377 -16.47 1.73 -31.41
N LYS A 378 -16.02 2.33 -30.30
CA LYS A 378 -16.86 2.72 -29.17
C LYS A 378 -16.93 4.23 -29.01
N GLU A 379 -18.08 4.70 -28.54
CA GLU A 379 -18.16 6.06 -28.03
C GLU A 379 -17.28 6.22 -26.78
N GLY A 380 -16.75 7.42 -26.56
CA GLY A 380 -15.98 7.70 -25.36
C GLY A 380 -14.90 8.76 -25.53
N TYR A 381 -14.17 8.96 -24.44
CA TYR A 381 -13.01 9.83 -24.35
C TYR A 381 -11.73 9.08 -24.76
N TYR A 382 -10.94 9.72 -25.62
CA TYR A 382 -9.72 9.15 -26.18
C TYR A 382 -8.58 10.17 -26.14
N GLU A 383 -7.37 9.63 -26.05
CA GLU A 383 -6.14 10.41 -26.11
C GLU A 383 -5.18 9.85 -27.16
N GLU A 384 -4.34 10.74 -27.70
CA GLU A 384 -3.19 10.42 -28.52
C GLU A 384 -1.97 11.21 -28.03
N ILE A 385 -0.85 10.52 -27.87
CA ILE A 385 0.36 11.10 -27.28
C ILE A 385 1.43 11.18 -28.35
N TRP A 386 1.88 12.40 -28.65
CA TRP A 386 3.00 12.64 -29.54
C TRP A 386 4.29 12.85 -28.74
N ASP A 387 5.04 11.76 -28.60
CA ASP A 387 6.30 11.72 -27.85
C ASP A 387 7.51 12.15 -28.72
N ASN A 388 8.47 12.84 -28.10
CA ASN A 388 9.71 13.36 -28.71
C ASN A 388 9.54 14.21 -30.00
N VAL A 389 8.30 14.63 -30.31
CA VAL A 389 7.92 15.41 -31.52
C VAL A 389 8.65 14.98 -32.78
N LYS A 390 8.61 13.68 -33.06
CA LYS A 390 9.20 13.09 -34.26
C LYS A 390 8.21 13.07 -35.43
N ASP A 391 8.72 13.25 -36.64
CA ASP A 391 7.94 13.10 -37.87
C ASP A 391 7.51 11.64 -38.12
N ASN A 392 6.86 11.38 -39.25
CA ASN A 392 6.44 10.03 -39.65
C ASN A 392 7.62 9.06 -39.87
N ASN A 393 8.83 9.57 -40.12
CA ASN A 393 10.05 8.78 -40.33
C ASN A 393 10.89 8.65 -39.05
N GLY A 394 10.41 9.15 -37.92
CA GLY A 394 11.13 9.10 -36.64
C GLY A 394 12.20 10.19 -36.46
N LYS A 395 12.26 11.20 -37.33
CA LYS A 395 13.20 12.32 -37.21
C LYS A 395 12.64 13.41 -36.30
N GLU A 396 13.46 13.94 -35.39
CA GLU A 396 13.08 15.07 -34.53
C GLU A 396 12.69 16.30 -35.38
N LEU A 397 11.61 16.97 -34.97
CA LEU A 397 11.17 18.19 -35.61
C LEU A 397 11.93 19.43 -35.12
N SER A 398 12.13 20.39 -36.02
CA SER A 398 12.74 21.66 -35.66
C SER A 398 11.83 22.49 -34.77
N ALA A 399 12.44 23.37 -33.98
CA ALA A 399 11.72 24.39 -33.23
C ALA A 399 10.88 25.27 -34.16
N GLY A 400 9.68 25.61 -33.73
CA GLY A 400 8.76 26.43 -34.51
C GLY A 400 7.30 26.22 -34.13
N VAL A 401 6.43 26.84 -34.92
CA VAL A 401 4.99 26.68 -34.82
C VAL A 401 4.52 25.60 -35.78
N TYR A 402 3.59 24.77 -35.35
CA TYR A 402 2.95 23.74 -36.17
C TYR A 402 1.44 23.84 -36.02
N PHE A 403 0.70 23.40 -37.03
CA PHE A 403 -0.76 23.34 -37.00
C PHE A 403 -1.22 21.90 -36.90
N VAL A 404 -2.17 21.64 -36.02
CA VAL A 404 -2.76 20.33 -35.83
C VAL A 404 -4.19 20.38 -36.35
N VAL A 405 -4.49 19.50 -37.30
CA VAL A 405 -5.83 19.35 -37.85
C VAL A 405 -6.40 18.02 -37.38
N PHE A 406 -7.39 18.09 -36.51
CA PHE A 406 -8.20 16.95 -36.12
C PHE A 406 -9.36 16.79 -37.09
N LYS A 407 -9.60 15.57 -37.55
CA LYS A 407 -10.76 15.20 -38.38
C LYS A 407 -11.42 13.95 -37.81
N SER A 408 -12.73 14.01 -37.67
CA SER A 408 -13.62 12.88 -37.46
C SER A 408 -14.80 12.97 -38.42
N LYS A 409 -15.69 11.97 -38.42
CA LYS A 409 -16.96 12.03 -39.13
C LYS A 409 -17.80 13.26 -38.75
N TYR A 410 -17.69 13.73 -37.51
CA TYR A 410 -18.58 14.75 -36.93
C TYR A 410 -17.94 16.12 -36.76
N ASN A 411 -16.61 16.20 -36.75
CA ASN A 411 -15.91 17.44 -36.44
C ASN A 411 -14.59 17.56 -37.22
N THR A 412 -14.24 18.78 -37.63
CA THR A 412 -12.90 19.15 -38.06
C THR A 412 -12.46 20.36 -37.26
N LYS A 413 -11.33 20.25 -36.55
CA LYS A 413 -10.79 21.33 -35.73
C LYS A 413 -9.34 21.59 -36.07
N VAL A 414 -8.95 22.87 -36.05
CA VAL A 414 -7.56 23.30 -36.24
C VAL A 414 -7.07 23.93 -34.96
N GLU A 415 -5.91 23.48 -34.50
CA GLU A 415 -5.24 23.98 -33.31
C GLU A 415 -3.79 24.28 -33.63
N LYS A 416 -3.13 25.05 -32.77
CA LYS A 416 -1.72 25.42 -32.92
C LYS A 416 -0.89 24.77 -31.82
N VAL A 417 0.27 24.24 -32.18
CA VAL A 417 1.29 23.80 -31.22
C VAL A 417 2.63 24.49 -31.46
N VAL A 418 3.43 24.61 -30.41
CA VAL A 418 4.75 25.26 -30.44
C VAL A 418 5.81 24.28 -29.96
N ILE A 419 6.89 24.12 -30.72
CA ILE A 419 8.08 23.34 -30.36
C ILE A 419 9.21 24.34 -30.10
N LYS A 420 9.82 24.29 -28.92
CA LYS A 420 10.96 25.15 -28.58
C LYS A 420 12.27 24.68 -29.18
N GLN A 421 13.25 25.58 -29.17
CA GLN A 421 14.63 25.24 -29.52
C GLN A 421 15.23 24.32 -28.45
N LYS A 422 15.92 23.28 -28.92
CA LYS A 422 16.78 22.43 -28.09
C LYS A 422 17.95 23.32 -27.64
N LEU A 423 17.96 23.69 -26.35
CA LEU A 423 19.03 24.48 -25.74
C LEU A 423 20.25 23.63 -25.48
#